data_AF-A0AAV0USB5-F1
#
_entry.id   AF-A0AAV0USB5-F1
#
_cell.length_a   1.000
_cell.length_b   1.000
_cell.length_c   1.000
_cell.angle_alpha   90.00
_cell.angle_beta   90.00
_cell.angle_gamma   90.00
#
_symmetry.space_group_name_H-M   'P 1'
#
loop_
_entity.id
_entity.type
_entity.pdbx_description
1 polymer ?
#
loop_
_entity_poly.entity_id
_entity_poly.type
_entity_poly.pdbx_seq_one_letter_code
_entity_poly.pdbx_strand_id
1 'polypeptide(L)'
;MMQNPYKISFNIPGAREEKCGCEGRCEIATCPNAAEKQVCETVTCTPGAKACDNRFRQRRLELKMTRTGIGVVATRPIPAGGVVCQY
;
A
#
# COMPACT_ATOMS: atom_id res chain seq x y z
N MET A 1 -6.39 -25.64 -10.06
CA MET A 1 -7.17 -24.37 -10.06
C MET A 1 -6.22 -23.27 -10.52
N MET A 2 -6.43 -22.71 -11.72
CA MET A 2 -5.60 -21.62 -12.24
C MET A 2 -5.83 -20.36 -11.39
N GLN A 3 -4.78 -19.83 -10.77
CA GLN A 3 -4.83 -18.50 -10.17
C GLN A 3 -5.10 -17.49 -11.27
N ASN A 4 -6.06 -16.60 -11.05
CA ASN A 4 -6.32 -15.49 -11.96
C ASN A 4 -5.03 -14.64 -12.03
N PRO A 5 -4.35 -14.52 -13.18
CA PRO A 5 -3.07 -13.83 -13.30
C PRO A 5 -3.15 -12.33 -12.98
N TYR A 6 -4.37 -11.77 -12.92
CA TYR A 6 -4.63 -10.39 -12.55
C TYR A 6 -4.88 -10.20 -11.04
N LYS A 7 -5.03 -11.28 -10.28
CA LYS A 7 -5.23 -11.21 -8.83
C LYS A 7 -3.88 -11.35 -8.13
N ILE A 8 -3.17 -10.23 -8.01
CA ILE A 8 -1.93 -10.14 -7.23
C ILE A 8 -2.28 -10.30 -5.76
N SER A 9 -1.79 -11.38 -5.16
CA SER A 9 -1.82 -11.58 -3.71
C SER A 9 -0.56 -10.95 -3.11
N PHE A 10 -0.74 -10.11 -2.10
CA PHE A 10 0.37 -9.53 -1.35
C PHE A 10 0.66 -10.39 -0.15
N ASN A 11 1.94 -10.73 0.06
CA ASN A 11 2.37 -11.25 1.35
C ASN A 11 2.58 -10.05 2.27
N ILE A 12 1.92 -10.01 3.43
CA ILE A 12 1.98 -8.86 4.36
C ILE A 12 2.74 -9.26 5.63
N PRO A 13 4.06 -9.53 5.56
CA PRO A 13 4.83 -9.80 6.76
C PRO A 13 4.85 -8.54 7.65
N GLY A 14 4.48 -8.69 8.92
CA GLY A 14 4.43 -7.58 9.88
C GLY A 14 3.16 -6.73 9.84
N ALA A 15 2.07 -7.21 9.23
CA ALA A 15 0.75 -6.64 9.52
C ALA A 15 0.37 -6.87 10.98
N ARG A 16 -0.10 -5.82 11.66
CA ARG A 16 -0.83 -5.97 12.91
C ARG A 16 -2.27 -6.35 12.61
N GLU A 17 -2.75 -7.40 13.27
CA GLU A 17 -4.18 -7.75 13.31
C GLU A 17 -4.98 -6.68 14.09
N GLU A 18 -4.32 -5.88 14.92
CA GLU A 18 -4.97 -4.80 15.67
C GLU A 18 -5.37 -3.63 14.77
N LYS A 19 -6.55 -3.07 15.05
CA LYS A 19 -7.07 -1.92 14.32
C LYS A 19 -6.20 -0.69 14.58
N CYS A 20 -5.72 -0.05 13.51
CA CYS A 20 -4.94 1.20 13.60
C CYS A 20 -5.72 2.42 14.15
N GLY A 21 -7.02 2.28 14.43
CA GLY A 21 -7.87 3.33 15.03
C GLY A 21 -8.13 4.57 14.17
N CYS A 22 -7.57 4.67 12.96
CA CYS A 22 -7.73 5.82 12.09
C CYS A 22 -9.18 5.92 11.56
N GLU A 23 -9.81 7.09 11.66
CA GLU A 23 -11.12 7.34 11.04
C GLU A 23 -10.99 7.81 9.57
N GLY A 24 -9.85 8.43 9.23
CA GLY A 24 -9.53 9.00 7.92
C GLY A 24 -8.42 8.27 7.16
N ARG A 25 -7.54 8.97 6.46
CA ARG A 25 -6.42 8.33 5.76
C ARG A 25 -5.35 7.87 6.75
N CYS A 26 -4.80 6.68 6.55
CA CYS A 26 -3.68 6.17 7.34
C CYS A 26 -2.36 6.78 6.88
N GLU A 27 -2.13 8.06 7.20
CA GLU A 27 -0.92 8.79 6.84
C GLU A 27 0.19 8.56 7.89
N ILE A 28 1.45 8.76 7.52
CA ILE A 28 2.60 8.49 8.42
C ILE A 28 2.54 9.29 9.73
N ALA A 29 1.97 10.49 9.69
CA ALA A 29 1.91 11.38 10.86
C ALA A 29 0.80 11.00 11.86
N THR A 30 -0.24 10.31 11.40
CA THR A 30 -1.48 10.09 12.18
C THR A 30 -1.80 8.62 12.41
N CYS A 31 -1.24 7.71 11.62
CA CYS A 31 -1.48 6.28 11.74
C CYS A 31 -0.39 5.61 12.59
N PRO A 32 -0.75 4.98 13.73
CA PRO A 32 0.20 4.26 14.57
C PRO A 32 0.98 3.19 13.79
N ASN A 33 0.29 2.41 12.95
CA ASN A 33 0.94 1.38 12.14
C ASN A 33 1.97 2.01 11.19
N ALA A 34 1.61 3.11 10.51
CA ALA A 34 2.54 3.78 9.59
C ALA A 34 3.76 4.37 10.32
N ALA A 35 3.56 4.95 11.51
CA ALA A 35 4.63 5.48 12.36
C ALA A 35 5.58 4.36 12.85
N GLU A 36 5.04 3.20 13.17
CA GLU A 36 5.80 2.00 13.57
C GLU A 36 6.39 1.22 12.38
N LYS A 37 6.29 1.73 11.15
CA LYS A 37 6.74 1.06 9.91
C LYS A 37 6.04 -0.29 9.66
N GLN A 38 4.80 -0.41 10.11
CA GLN A 38 3.92 -1.56 9.89
C GLN A 38 2.83 -1.23 8.88
N VAL A 39 2.37 -2.24 8.17
CA VAL A 39 1.33 -2.10 7.13
C VAL A 39 -0.04 -2.39 7.74
N CYS A 40 -1.05 -1.59 7.38
CA CYS A 40 -2.43 -1.83 7.77
C CYS A 40 -3.02 -2.99 6.98
N GLU A 41 -3.64 -3.95 7.68
CA GLU A 41 -4.44 -4.97 7.04
C GLU A 41 -5.84 -4.43 6.69
N THR A 42 -6.34 -4.79 5.49
CA THR A 42 -7.58 -4.21 4.97
C THR A 42 -8.79 -4.57 5.82
N VAL A 43 -8.78 -5.74 6.45
CA VAL A 43 -9.89 -6.24 7.28
C VAL A 43 -9.99 -5.48 8.61
N THR A 44 -8.86 -5.01 9.14
CA THR A 44 -8.76 -4.41 10.48
C THR A 44 -8.65 -2.89 10.42
N CYS A 45 -8.50 -2.32 9.22
CA CYS A 45 -8.40 -0.88 8.99
C CYS A 45 -9.79 -0.27 8.80
N THR A 46 -10.25 0.58 9.75
CA THR A 46 -11.55 1.29 9.70
C THR A 46 -11.80 2.10 8.42
N PRO A 47 -10.82 2.84 7.86
CA PRO A 47 -10.96 3.53 6.56
C PRO A 47 -11.14 2.57 5.39
N GLY A 48 -10.85 1.29 5.61
CA GLY A 48 -10.98 0.21 4.66
C GLY A 48 -10.09 0.36 3.44
N ALA A 49 -10.42 -0.42 2.42
CA ALA A 49 -9.58 -0.57 1.24
C ALA A 49 -9.38 0.74 0.45
N LYS A 50 -10.40 1.61 0.39
CA LYS A 50 -10.37 2.76 -0.53
C LYS A 50 -9.56 3.93 0.04
N ALA A 51 -9.62 4.15 1.36
CA ALA A 51 -9.04 5.33 2.01
C ALA A 51 -7.70 5.08 2.72
N CYS A 52 -7.34 3.84 3.04
CA CYS A 52 -6.05 3.52 3.63
C CYS A 52 -4.95 3.42 2.55
N ASP A 53 -3.96 4.32 2.62
CA ASP A 53 -2.77 4.31 1.77
C ASP A 53 -1.59 3.51 2.37
N ASN A 54 -1.59 3.27 3.69
CA ASN A 54 -0.62 2.42 4.38
C ASN A 54 -0.95 0.93 4.26
N ARG A 55 -1.26 0.45 3.04
CA ARG A 55 -1.57 -0.96 2.78
C ARG A 55 -1.04 -1.42 1.43
N PHE A 56 -0.75 -2.70 1.31
CA PHE A 56 -0.45 -3.28 0.01
C PHE A 56 -1.72 -3.29 -0.87
N ARG A 57 -1.63 -2.60 -2.00
CA ARG A 57 -2.66 -2.59 -3.04
C ARG A 57 -1.99 -2.45 -4.39
N GLN A 58 -2.65 -2.92 -5.44
CA GLN A 58 -2.20 -2.66 -6.79
C GLN A 58 -2.31 -1.17 -7.09
N ARG A 59 -1.18 -0.49 -7.18
CA ARG A 59 -1.09 0.89 -7.66
C ARG A 59 -0.87 0.91 -9.17
N ARG A 60 -1.31 2.00 -9.79
CA ARG A 60 -1.04 2.26 -11.21
C ARG A 60 0.38 2.79 -11.36
N LEU A 61 1.31 1.86 -11.55
CA LEU A 61 2.71 2.11 -11.85
C LEU A 61 2.95 1.83 -13.34
N GLU A 62 3.80 2.63 -13.97
CA GLU A 62 4.15 2.49 -15.38
C GLU A 62 5.66 2.35 -15.55
N LEU A 63 6.06 1.55 -16.54
CA LEU A 63 7.45 1.47 -16.96
C LEU A 63 7.74 2.59 -17.95
N LYS A 64 8.78 3.38 -17.66
CA LYS A 64 9.18 4.49 -18.52
C LYS A 64 10.65 4.37 -18.89
N MET A 65 10.95 4.41 -20.19
CA MET A 65 12.33 4.51 -20.67
C MET A 65 12.92 5.86 -20.25
N THR A 66 14.14 5.81 -19.73
CA THR A 66 14.95 6.95 -19.31
C THR A 66 16.30 6.90 -20.01
N ARG A 67 17.15 7.93 -19.80
CA ARG A 67 18.51 7.95 -20.35
C ARG A 67 19.41 6.82 -19.81
N THR A 68 19.06 6.21 -18.68
CA THR A 68 19.87 5.21 -17.98
C THR A 68 19.22 3.82 -17.93
N GLY A 69 18.08 3.62 -18.59
CA GLY A 69 17.35 2.34 -18.58
C GLY A 69 15.85 2.50 -18.34
N ILE A 70 15.21 1.45 -17.84
CA ILE A 70 13.76 1.45 -17.52
C ILE A 70 13.56 1.86 -16.06
N GLY A 71 12.77 2.91 -15.84
CA GLY A 71 12.31 3.32 -14.51
C GLY A 71 10.85 2.93 -14.27
N VAL A 72 10.46 2.84 -13.01
CA VAL A 72 9.06 2.66 -12.58
C VAL A 72 8.53 4.01 -12.09
N VAL A 73 7.40 4.46 -12.64
CA VAL A 73 6.82 5.78 -12.33
C VAL A 73 5.39 5.62 -11.82
N ALA A 74 5.04 6.34 -10.76
CA ALA A 74 3.67 6.41 -10.28
C ALA A 74 2.83 7.33 -11.16
N THR A 75 1.67 6.85 -11.63
CA THR A 75 0.73 7.64 -12.46
C THR A 75 -0.20 8.54 -11.64
N ARG A 76 -0.23 8.33 -10.31
CA ARG A 76 -1.01 9.11 -9.36
C ARG A 76 -0.15 9.47 -8.15
N PRO A 77 -0.41 10.61 -7.49
CA PRO A 77 0.27 10.96 -6.24
C PRO A 77 0.14 9.84 -5.20
N ILE A 78 1.25 9.54 -4.53
CA ILE A 78 1.29 8.63 -3.38
C ILE A 78 1.51 9.52 -2.15
N PRO A 79 0.58 9.57 -1.18
CA PRO A 79 0.75 10.39 0.01
C PRO A 79 1.89 9.86 0.88
N ALA A 80 2.41 10.71 1.77
CA ALA A 80 3.44 10.33 2.71
C ALA A 80 2.98 9.17 3.61
N GLY A 81 3.82 8.15 3.75
CA GLY A 81 3.46 6.89 4.42
C GLY A 81 2.67 5.90 3.56
N GLY A 82 2.37 6.24 2.32
CA GLY A 82 1.70 5.34 1.39
C GLY A 82 2.62 4.20 0.93
N VAL A 83 2.17 2.96 1.08
CA VAL A 83 2.90 1.78 0.58
C VAL A 83 2.85 1.77 -0.95
N VAL A 84 4.01 1.72 -1.61
CA VAL A 84 4.13 1.78 -3.08
C VAL A 84 3.83 0.43 -3.74
N CYS A 85 4.67 -0.57 -3.47
CA CYS A 85 4.52 -1.96 -3.91
C CYS A 85 5.37 -2.88 -3.01
N GLN A 86 5.14 -4.19 -3.12
CA GLN A 86 6.06 -5.20 -2.59
C GLN A 86 7.17 -5.45 -3.62
N TYR A 87 8.41 -5.58 -3.14
CA TYR A 87 9.53 -6.03 -3.96
C TYR A 87 9.55 -7.56 -4.02
#